data_AF-A0A0Q4V6Q8-F1
#
_entry.id   AF-A0A0Q4V6Q8-F1
#
_cell.length_a   1.000
_cell.length_b   1.000
_cell.length_c   1.000
_cell.angle_alpha   90.00
_cell.angle_beta   90.00
_cell.angle_gamma   90.00
#
_symmetry.space_group_name_H-M   'P 1'
#
loop_
_entity.id
_entity.type
_entity.pdbx_description
1 polymer ?
#
loop_
_entity_poly.entity_id
_entity_poly.type
_entity_poly.pdbx_seq_one_letter_code
_entity_poly.pdbx_strand_id
1 'polypeptide(L)'
;MVDGWRVDPSGVEGVLNSVTAKAEQISSALGGTEDGSVAGVDTIVQDAATAAQSQVIGESIIGFFEHQKPVLSGITDRIRASLMGASGATQAVIDGDDDMAGKTQAMAVAAASSGDFTALESQP
;
A
#
# COMPACT_ATOMS: atom_id res chain seq x y z
N MET A 1 9.63 29.07 -1.39
CA MET A 1 8.28 28.46 -1.46
C MET A 1 8.39 27.31 -2.43
N VAL A 2 7.88 26.13 -2.08
CA VAL A 2 7.83 25.00 -3.03
C VAL A 2 6.43 25.06 -3.63
N ASP A 3 6.29 25.75 -4.76
CA ASP A 3 5.03 25.92 -5.46
C ASP A 3 4.91 24.79 -6.49
N GLY A 4 4.14 23.73 -6.16
CA GLY A 4 3.85 22.61 -7.07
C GLY A 4 3.74 21.25 -6.36
N TRP A 5 2.99 20.34 -6.95
CA TRP A 5 3.01 18.92 -6.56
C TRP A 5 4.36 18.32 -6.99
N ARG A 6 5.12 17.77 -6.04
CA ARG A 6 6.39 17.09 -6.30
C ARG A 6 6.30 15.67 -5.77
N VAL A 7 6.17 14.72 -6.69
CA VAL A 7 6.22 13.29 -6.38
C VAL A 7 7.57 12.74 -6.86
N ASP A 8 8.19 11.91 -6.02
CA ASP A 8 9.35 11.10 -6.39
C ASP A 8 8.86 9.65 -6.54
N PRO A 9 8.59 9.18 -7.78
CA PRO A 9 8.07 7.83 -8.00
C PRO A 9 9.00 6.75 -7.44
N SER A 10 10.31 6.95 -7.56
CA SER A 10 11.32 5.99 -7.07
C SER A 10 11.35 5.93 -5.55
N GLY A 11 11.21 7.09 -4.89
CA GLY A 11 11.06 7.18 -3.45
C GLY A 11 9.79 6.51 -2.94
N VAL A 12 8.66 6.70 -3.64
CA VAL A 12 7.39 6.05 -3.29
C VAL A 12 7.50 4.54 -3.46
N GLU A 13 8.06 4.05 -4.56
CA GLU A 13 8.27 2.61 -4.78
C GLU A 13 9.10 1.98 -3.64
N GLY A 14 10.18 2.64 -3.20
CA GLY A 14 10.98 2.18 -2.08
C GLY A 14 10.18 2.07 -0.76
N VAL A 15 9.30 3.03 -0.50
CA VAL A 15 8.40 2.99 0.67
C VAL A 15 7.37 1.87 0.54
N LEU A 16 6.74 1.73 -0.63
CA LEU A 16 5.75 0.68 -0.89
C LEU A 16 6.36 -0.71 -0.70
N ASN A 17 7.55 -0.96 -1.26
CA ASN A 17 8.27 -2.23 -1.08
C ASN A 17 8.58 -2.50 0.40
N SER A 18 8.99 -1.47 1.14
CA SER A 18 9.26 -1.60 2.58
C SER A 18 8.01 -1.94 3.39
N VAL A 19 6.86 -1.35 3.03
CA VAL A 19 5.59 -1.64 3.69
C VAL A 19 5.07 -3.03 3.33
N THR A 20 5.20 -3.44 2.06
CA THR A 20 4.84 -4.79 1.60
C THR A 20 5.61 -5.86 2.37
N ALA A 21 6.94 -5.72 2.50
CA ALA A 21 7.76 -6.67 3.25
C ALA A 21 7.33 -6.78 4.73
N LYS A 22 6.91 -5.67 5.35
CA LYS A 22 6.36 -5.68 6.72
C LYS A 22 4.96 -6.30 6.78
N ALA A 23 4.14 -6.08 5.77
CA ALA A 23 2.80 -6.66 5.67
C ALA A 23 2.87 -8.19 5.52
N GLU A 24 3.84 -8.68 4.75
CA GLU A 24 4.13 -10.12 4.62
C GLU A 24 4.50 -10.74 5.96
N GLN A 25 5.35 -10.10 6.76
CA GLN A 25 5.69 -10.58 8.11
C GLN A 25 4.45 -10.72 9.00
N ILE A 26 3.52 -9.75 8.95
CA ILE A 26 2.26 -9.82 9.70
C ILE A 26 1.40 -10.97 9.17
N SER A 27 1.28 -11.10 7.84
CA SER A 27 0.49 -12.16 7.22
C SER A 27 1.02 -13.55 7.57
N SER A 28 2.34 -13.75 7.53
CA SER A 28 2.99 -14.99 7.93
C SER A 28 2.83 -15.29 9.42
N ALA A 29 2.89 -14.29 10.29
CA ALA A 29 2.65 -14.49 11.71
C ALA A 29 1.18 -14.89 12.01
N LEU A 30 0.22 -14.35 11.25
CA LEU A 30 -1.19 -14.68 11.41
C LEU A 30 -1.56 -16.04 10.81
N GLY A 31 -1.19 -16.28 9.55
CA GLY A 31 -1.60 -17.46 8.78
C GLY A 31 -0.60 -18.62 8.81
N GLY A 32 0.62 -18.39 9.28
CA GLY A 32 1.74 -19.29 9.08
C GLY A 32 2.36 -19.15 7.69
N THR A 33 3.44 -19.88 7.44
CA THR A 33 4.06 -20.00 6.12
C THR A 33 3.73 -21.35 5.50
N GLU A 34 3.65 -21.43 4.16
CA GLU A 34 3.35 -22.68 3.44
C GLU A 34 4.42 -23.76 3.67
N ASP A 35 5.67 -23.35 3.89
CA ASP A 35 6.79 -24.24 4.20
C ASP A 35 6.79 -24.73 5.66
N GLY A 36 5.85 -24.26 6.48
CA GLY A 36 5.74 -24.60 7.91
C GLY A 36 6.84 -24.03 8.81
N SER A 37 7.71 -23.16 8.29
CA SER A 37 8.78 -22.53 9.08
C SER A 37 8.25 -21.57 10.15
N VAL A 38 7.08 -20.97 9.92
CA VAL A 38 6.35 -20.13 10.87
C VAL A 38 4.98 -20.75 11.14
N ALA A 39 4.72 -21.10 12.40
CA ALA A 39 3.39 -21.52 12.83
C ALA A 39 2.44 -20.32 12.86
N GLY A 40 1.24 -20.50 12.27
CA GLY A 40 0.20 -19.48 12.33
C GLY A 40 -0.36 -19.32 13.74
N VAL A 41 -1.05 -18.20 13.96
CA VAL A 41 -1.60 -17.87 15.28
C VAL A 41 -2.58 -18.92 15.77
N ASP A 42 -3.37 -19.54 14.88
CA ASP A 42 -4.34 -20.58 15.24
C ASP A 42 -3.65 -21.81 15.84
N THR A 43 -2.52 -22.24 15.27
CA THR A 43 -1.71 -23.36 15.79
C THR A 43 -1.13 -23.01 17.15
N ILE A 44 -0.53 -21.82 17.28
CA ILE A 44 0.06 -21.34 18.54
C ILE A 44 -0.98 -21.27 19.65
N VAL A 45 -2.18 -20.78 19.32
CA VAL A 45 -3.32 -20.67 20.25
C VAL A 45 -3.78 -22.06 20.72
N GLN A 46 -3.85 -23.02 19.80
CA GLN A 46 -4.25 -24.38 20.14
C GLN A 46 -3.21 -25.09 21.03
N ASP A 47 -1.92 -24.90 20.75
CA ASP A 47 -0.84 -25.40 21.58
C ASP A 47 -0.86 -24.77 22.98
N ALA A 48 -1.06 -23.44 23.05
CA ALA A 48 -1.19 -22.72 24.32
C ALA A 48 -2.40 -23.19 25.15
N ALA A 49 -3.54 -23.40 24.50
CA ALA A 49 -4.74 -23.91 25.16
C ALA A 49 -4.54 -25.33 25.71
N THR A 50 -3.83 -26.19 24.96
CA THR A 50 -3.47 -27.54 25.40
C THR A 50 -2.49 -27.51 26.57
N ALA A 51 -1.49 -26.64 26.50
CA ALA A 51 -0.47 -26.47 27.55
C ALA A 51 -1.00 -25.83 28.83
N ALA A 52 -2.13 -25.11 28.79
CA ALA A 52 -2.71 -24.46 29.95
C ALA A 52 -3.15 -25.43 31.06
N GLN A 53 -3.30 -26.73 30.76
CA GLN A 53 -3.70 -27.79 31.70
C GLN A 53 -4.97 -27.48 32.51
N SER A 54 -5.77 -26.52 32.02
CA SER A 54 -7.01 -26.03 32.62
C SER A 54 -7.96 -25.67 31.49
N GLN A 55 -9.12 -26.32 31.49
CA GLN A 55 -10.12 -26.15 30.44
C GLN A 55 -10.58 -24.69 30.33
N VAL A 56 -10.86 -24.03 31.47
CA VAL A 56 -11.33 -22.64 31.48
C VAL A 56 -10.27 -21.68 30.93
N ILE A 57 -9.00 -21.92 31.24
CA ILE A 57 -7.90 -21.08 30.73
C ILE A 57 -7.72 -21.30 29.23
N GLY A 58 -7.75 -22.56 28.77
CA GLY A 58 -7.65 -22.89 27.35
C GLY A 58 -8.77 -22.28 26.52
N GLU A 59 -10.02 -22.42 26.97
CA GLU A 59 -11.20 -21.81 26.33
C GLU A 59 -11.10 -20.27 26.30
N SER A 60 -10.59 -19.66 27.37
CA SER A 60 -10.40 -18.20 27.42
C SER A 60 -9.35 -17.71 26.42
N ILE A 61 -8.25 -18.45 26.25
CA ILE A 61 -7.20 -18.13 25.27
C ILE A 61 -7.78 -18.22 23.85
N ILE A 62 -8.50 -19.30 23.54
CA ILE A 62 -9.15 -19.48 22.23
C ILE A 62 -10.14 -18.35 21.97
N GLY A 63 -11.05 -18.08 22.91
CA GLY A 63 -12.08 -17.04 22.76
C GLY A 63 -11.50 -15.64 22.60
N PHE A 64 -10.39 -15.32 23.28
CA PHE A 64 -9.69 -14.06 23.09
C PHE A 64 -9.17 -13.90 21.65
N PHE A 65 -8.52 -14.93 21.11
CA PHE A 65 -7.96 -14.86 19.77
C PHE A 65 -9.04 -14.89 18.69
N GLU A 66 -10.12 -15.63 18.87
CA GLU A 66 -11.30 -15.57 17.99
C GLU A 66 -11.88 -14.16 17.94
N HIS A 67 -11.95 -13.46 19.08
CA HIS A 67 -12.43 -12.08 19.14
C HIS A 67 -11.46 -11.09 18.49
N GLN A 68 -10.15 -11.32 18.59
CA GLN A 68 -9.13 -10.40 18.09
C GLN A 68 -8.80 -10.59 16.61
N LYS A 69 -9.03 -11.79 16.06
CA LYS A 69 -8.71 -12.14 14.66
C LYS A 69 -9.32 -11.17 13.63
N PRO A 70 -10.58 -10.71 13.73
CA PRO A 70 -11.14 -9.71 12.81
C PRO A 70 -10.40 -8.37 12.86
N VAL A 71 -9.95 -7.95 14.04
CA VAL A 71 -9.19 -6.70 14.21
C VAL A 71 -7.84 -6.80 13.49
N LEU A 72 -7.14 -7.94 13.65
CA LEU A 72 -5.86 -8.19 13.00
C LEU A 72 -5.99 -8.32 11.48
N SER A 73 -7.02 -9.00 10.99
CA SER A 73 -7.35 -9.03 9.56
C SER A 73 -7.63 -7.64 9.02
N GLY A 74 -8.43 -6.84 9.74
CA GLY A 74 -8.76 -5.48 9.33
C GLY A 74 -7.55 -4.54 9.28
N ILE A 75 -6.51 -4.78 10.08
CA ILE A 75 -5.23 -4.05 9.95
C ILE A 75 -4.55 -4.40 8.62
N THR A 76 -4.49 -5.69 8.27
CA THR A 76 -3.91 -6.14 7.00
C THR A 76 -4.64 -5.55 5.80
N ASP A 77 -5.97 -5.50 5.84
CA ASP A 77 -6.79 -4.91 4.77
C ASP A 77 -6.54 -3.41 4.64
N ARG A 78 -6.40 -2.68 5.76
CA ARG A 78 -6.06 -1.25 5.73
C ARG A 78 -4.67 -1.01 5.14
N ILE A 79 -3.68 -1.83 5.49
CA ILE A 79 -2.33 -1.74 4.91
C ILE A 79 -2.41 -1.91 3.38
N ARG A 80 -3.12 -2.95 2.91
CA ARG A 80 -3.33 -3.18 1.47
C ARG A 80 -4.04 -2.00 0.80
N ALA A 81 -5.08 -1.46 1.41
CA ALA A 81 -5.80 -0.29 0.89
C ALA A 81 -4.88 0.93 0.78
N SER A 82 -4.03 1.19 1.78
CA SER A 82 -3.07 2.28 1.75
C SER A 82 -2.00 2.09 0.67
N LEU A 83 -1.48 0.87 0.48
CA LEU A 83 -0.53 0.56 -0.59
C LEU A 83 -1.14 0.83 -1.98
N MET A 84 -2.36 0.36 -2.22
CA MET A 84 -3.08 0.60 -3.48
C MET A 84 -3.38 2.08 -3.69
N GLY A 85 -3.79 2.80 -2.64
CA GLY A 85 -4.05 4.24 -2.72
C GLY A 85 -2.81 5.05 -3.06
N ALA A 86 -1.68 4.76 -2.41
CA ALA A 86 -0.43 5.48 -2.62
C ALA A 86 0.19 5.19 -4.00
N SER A 87 0.18 3.93 -4.44
CA SER A 87 0.62 3.57 -5.80
C SER A 87 -0.28 4.20 -6.88
N GLY A 88 -1.60 4.12 -6.70
CA GLY A 88 -2.56 4.72 -7.63
C GLY A 88 -2.44 6.24 -7.71
N ALA A 89 -2.24 6.93 -6.59
CA ALA A 89 -2.02 8.37 -6.57
C ALA A 89 -0.71 8.76 -7.29
N THR A 90 0.35 7.97 -7.12
CA THR A 90 1.64 8.20 -7.80
C THR A 90 1.50 8.03 -9.30
N GLN A 91 0.80 6.98 -9.75
CA GLN A 91 0.54 6.75 -11.16
C GLN A 91 -0.28 7.91 -11.77
N ALA A 92 -1.31 8.38 -11.07
CA ALA A 92 -2.15 9.47 -11.55
C ALA A 92 -1.37 10.79 -11.75
N VAL A 93 -0.34 11.04 -10.93
CA VAL A 93 0.54 12.20 -11.10
C VAL A 93 1.41 12.03 -12.35
N ILE A 94 2.01 10.86 -12.56
CA ILE A 94 2.82 10.57 -13.75
C ILE A 94 1.97 10.72 -15.03
N ASP A 95 0.78 10.11 -15.05
CA ASP A 95 -0.12 10.17 -16.20
C ASP A 95 -0.55 11.62 -16.51
N GLY A 96 -0.75 12.43 -15.46
CA GLY A 96 -1.06 13.85 -15.58
C GLY A 96 0.10 14.66 -16.16
N ASP A 97 1.33 14.40 -15.70
CA ASP A 97 2.54 15.05 -16.22
C ASP A 97 2.77 14.72 -17.70
N ASP A 98 2.58 13.45 -18.08
CA ASP A 98 2.70 13.00 -19.47
C ASP A 98 1.65 13.66 -20.39
N ASP A 99 0.40 13.77 -19.93
CA ASP A 99 -0.67 14.45 -20.69
C ASP A 99 -0.41 15.96 -20.83
N MET A 100 0.06 16.62 -19.76
CA MET A 100 0.47 18.02 -19.81
C MET A 100 1.64 18.24 -20.78
N ALA A 101 2.68 17.39 -20.71
CA ALA A 101 3.82 17.46 -21.60
C ALA A 101 3.42 17.25 -23.08
N GLY A 102 2.56 16.26 -23.35
CA GLY A 102 2.05 15.99 -24.70
C GLY A 102 1.25 17.15 -25.28
N LYS A 103 0.37 17.76 -24.46
CA LYS A 103 -0.40 18.95 -24.87
C LYS A 103 0.49 20.14 -25.15
N THR A 104 1.47 20.43 -24.29
CA THR A 104 2.42 21.53 -24.51
C THR A 104 3.26 21.30 -25.75
N GLN A 105 3.71 20.06 -26.01
CA GLN A 105 4.42 19.73 -27.25
C GLN A 105 3.55 19.95 -28.49
N ALA A 106 2.29 19.52 -28.47
CA ALA A 106 1.36 19.73 -29.57
C ALA A 106 1.12 21.23 -29.83
N MET A 107 0.95 22.03 -28.77
CA MET A 107 0.83 23.49 -28.88
C MET A 107 2.10 24.12 -29.45
N ALA A 108 3.29 23.65 -29.05
CA ALA A 108 4.57 24.15 -29.59
C ALA A 108 4.71 23.88 -31.09
N VAL A 109 4.33 22.68 -31.55
CA VAL A 109 4.33 22.34 -32.98
C VAL A 109 3.34 23.21 -33.76
N ALA A 110 2.14 23.43 -33.21
CA ALA A 110 1.13 24.29 -33.82
C ALA A 110 1.62 25.74 -33.92
N ALA A 111 2.14 26.30 -32.84
CA ALA A 111 2.68 27.65 -32.78
C ALA A 111 3.87 27.85 -33.74
N ALA A 112 4.78 26.87 -33.81
CA ALA A 112 5.89 26.92 -34.76
C ALA A 112 5.41 26.90 -36.23
N SER A 113 4.29 26.24 -36.50
CA SER A 113 3.72 26.14 -37.85
C SER A 113 2.87 27.36 -38.23
N SER A 114 2.16 27.96 -37.27
CA SER A 114 1.25 29.09 -37.50
C SER A 114 1.90 30.47 -37.28
N GLY A 115 2.99 30.53 -36.51
CA GLY A 115 3.59 31.77 -36.01
C GLY A 115 2.82 32.44 -34.87
N ASP A 116 1.75 31.79 -34.37
CA ASP A 116 0.92 32.28 -33.26
C ASP A 116 1.32 31.57 -31.94
N PHE A 117 1.95 32.32 -31.04
CA PHE A 117 2.45 31.82 -29.75
C PHE A 117 1.51 32.07 -28.57
N THR A 118 0.34 32.66 -28.81
CA THR A 118 -0.57 33.11 -27.73
C THR A 118 -0.99 31.97 -26.80
N ALA A 119 -1.08 30.74 -27.32
CA ALA A 119 -1.41 29.53 -26.56
C ALA A 119 -0.30 29.06 -25.59
N LEU A 120 0.96 29.43 -25.83
CA LEU A 120 2.09 29.11 -24.97
C LEU A 120 2.35 30.20 -23.92
N GLU A 121 2.05 31.45 -24.24
CA GLU A 121 2.22 32.61 -23.34
C GLU A 121 1.15 32.68 -22.24
N SER A 122 0.04 31.96 -22.41
CA SER A 122 -1.09 31.94 -21.48
C SER A 122 -1.07 30.74 -20.51
N GLN A 123 -0.05 29.86 -20.59
CA GLN A 123 0.17 28.86 -19.55
C GLN A 123 0.81 29.53 -18.30
N PRO A 124 0.26 29.29 -17.09
CA PRO A 124 0.81 29.83 -15.84
C PRO A 124 2.20 29.26 -15.50
#